data_AF-A0A2G8LI40-F1
#
_entry.id   AF-A0A2G8LI40-F1
#
_cell.length_a   1.000
_cell.length_b   1.000
_cell.length_c   1.000
_cell.angle_alpha   90.00
_cell.angle_beta   90.00
_cell.angle_gamma   90.00
#
_symmetry.space_group_name_H-M   'P 1'
#
loop_
_entity.id
_entity.type
_entity.pdbx_description
1 polymer ?
#
loop_
_entity_poly.entity_id
_entity_poly.type
_entity_poly.pdbx_seq_one_letter_code
_entity_poly.pdbx_strand_id
1 'polypeptide(L)'
;MSFSGHMYSTKTSAFRPKYGTSTSLRVNSKQSTMDVIKLLLKKFAVENDANEFNLYSVHPSGESHEFKLTDFPLLRRIEMGPDDEGLAKIFIMERRTEEISLEVAQYLNMQIPVMQAILRKFEEEEERLVDKIRERYF
;
A
#
# COMPACT_ATOMS: atom_id res chain seq x y z
N MET A 1 18.40 -4.84 -25.90
CA MET A 1 17.21 -5.24 -26.69
C MET A 1 16.14 -5.74 -25.72
N SER A 2 14.91 -5.23 -25.82
CA SER A 2 13.78 -5.64 -24.97
C SER A 2 12.86 -6.54 -25.79
N PHE A 3 12.66 -7.78 -25.35
CA PHE A 3 11.79 -8.75 -26.04
C PHE A 3 10.35 -8.78 -25.49
N SER A 4 9.98 -7.89 -24.56
CA SER A 4 8.64 -7.90 -23.94
C SER A 4 8.17 -6.56 -23.35
N GLY A 5 8.76 -5.42 -23.72
CA GLY A 5 8.33 -4.10 -23.21
C GLY A 5 8.78 -3.78 -21.78
N HIS A 6 9.72 -4.56 -21.24
CA HIS A 6 10.31 -4.38 -19.91
C HIS A 6 11.74 -3.85 -20.01
N MET A 7 12.16 -3.08 -19.01
CA MET A 7 13.50 -2.49 -18.95
C MET A 7 14.48 -3.48 -18.31
N TYR A 8 15.51 -3.85 -19.07
CA TYR A 8 16.62 -4.64 -18.57
C TYR A 8 17.58 -3.70 -17.81
N SER A 9 17.70 -3.85 -16.49
CA SER A 9 18.68 -3.10 -15.69
C SER A 9 19.94 -3.93 -15.53
N THR A 10 21.02 -3.54 -16.22
CA THR A 10 22.34 -4.18 -16.16
C THR A 10 23.00 -4.12 -14.77
N LYS A 11 22.50 -3.29 -13.84
CA LYS A 11 22.98 -3.26 -12.45
C LYS A 11 22.39 -4.34 -11.55
N THR A 12 21.36 -5.07 -11.99
CA THR A 12 20.61 -5.99 -11.12
C THR A 12 20.29 -7.36 -11.74
N SER A 13 20.71 -7.64 -12.99
CA SER A 13 20.49 -8.91 -13.70
C SER A 13 19.06 -9.49 -13.62
N ALA A 14 18.06 -8.66 -13.32
CA ALA A 14 16.70 -9.08 -13.04
C ALA A 14 15.72 -8.22 -13.83
N PHE A 15 14.69 -8.87 -14.36
CA PHE A 15 13.59 -8.20 -15.03
C PHE A 15 12.73 -7.50 -13.96
N ARG A 16 12.64 -6.17 -14.05
CA ARG A 16 11.73 -5.40 -13.19
C ARG A 16 10.40 -5.21 -13.92
N PRO A 17 9.29 -5.75 -13.39
CA PRO A 17 7.96 -5.43 -13.90
C PRO A 17 7.76 -3.90 -13.87
N LYS A 18 7.09 -3.36 -14.89
CA LYS A 18 6.68 -1.95 -14.82
C LYS A 18 5.72 -1.78 -13.64
N TYR A 19 5.74 -0.61 -13.00
CA TYR A 19 4.72 -0.29 -12.00
C TYR A 19 3.32 -0.50 -12.58
N GLY A 20 2.44 -1.13 -11.81
CA GLY A 20 1.09 -1.50 -12.25
C GLY A 20 1.00 -2.75 -13.12
N THR A 21 2.09 -3.50 -13.30
CA THR A 21 2.02 -4.82 -13.97
C THR A 21 1.16 -5.77 -13.15
N SER A 22 0.04 -6.21 -13.71
CA SER A 22 -0.84 -7.21 -13.10
C SER A 22 -0.44 -8.62 -13.52
N THR A 23 -0.70 -9.59 -12.65
CA THR A 23 -0.46 -11.00 -12.96
C THR A 23 -1.35 -11.91 -12.12
N SER A 24 -1.70 -13.07 -12.67
CA SER A 24 -2.45 -14.09 -11.94
C SER A 24 -1.53 -15.21 -11.47
N LEU A 25 -1.69 -15.62 -10.21
CA LEU A 25 -1.06 -16.81 -9.65
C LEU A 25 -2.13 -17.83 -9.27
N ARG A 26 -1.84 -19.11 -9.49
CA ARG A 26 -2.62 -20.21 -8.93
C ARG A 26 -2.02 -20.57 -7.57
N VAL A 27 -2.79 -20.37 -6.51
CA VAL A 27 -2.39 -20.65 -5.12
C VAL A 27 -3.45 -21.50 -4.41
N ASN A 28 -3.09 -22.11 -3.28
CA ASN A 28 -3.99 -22.86 -2.40
C ASN A 28 -4.03 -22.26 -0.98
N SER A 29 -4.95 -22.74 -0.14
CA SER A 29 -5.22 -22.18 1.19
C SER A 29 -4.13 -22.40 2.24
N LYS A 30 -3.09 -23.20 1.93
CA LYS A 30 -1.97 -23.49 2.84
C LYS A 30 -0.70 -22.72 2.49
N GLN A 31 -0.70 -21.95 1.40
CA GLN A 31 0.46 -21.18 1.00
C GLN A 31 0.51 -19.87 1.77
N SER A 32 1.64 -19.63 2.43
CA SER A 32 1.87 -18.41 3.19
C SER A 32 2.12 -17.21 2.29
N THR A 33 2.04 -16.00 2.85
CA THR A 33 2.46 -14.76 2.18
C THR A 33 3.89 -14.88 1.63
N MET A 34 4.81 -15.46 2.40
CA MET A 34 6.19 -15.71 1.94
C MET A 34 6.25 -16.64 0.73
N ASP A 35 5.45 -17.69 0.68
CA ASP A 35 5.41 -18.61 -0.47
C ASP A 35 4.88 -17.92 -1.73
N VAL A 36 3.84 -17.10 -1.58
CA VAL A 36 3.25 -16.33 -2.69
C VAL A 36 4.24 -15.29 -3.22
N ILE A 37 4.97 -14.60 -2.35
CA ILE A 37 6.05 -13.67 -2.76
C ILE A 37 7.09 -14.41 -3.60
N LYS A 38 7.60 -15.55 -3.13
CA LYS A 38 8.60 -16.35 -3.87
C LYS A 38 8.08 -16.76 -5.26
N LEU A 39 6.80 -17.13 -5.37
CA LEU A 39 6.18 -17.45 -6.65
C LEU A 39 6.12 -16.24 -7.59
N LEU A 40 5.79 -15.04 -7.08
CA LEU A 40 5.80 -13.81 -7.86
C LEU A 40 7.20 -13.47 -8.35
N LEU A 41 8.20 -13.47 -7.46
CA LEU A 41 9.58 -13.15 -7.81
C LEU A 41 10.12 -14.14 -8.85
N LYS A 42 9.84 -15.43 -8.68
CA LYS A 42 10.18 -16.45 -9.68
C LYS A 42 9.51 -16.20 -11.03
N LYS A 43 8.22 -15.86 -11.05
CA LYS A 43 7.46 -15.59 -12.28
C LYS A 43 8.03 -14.40 -13.06
N PHE A 44 8.55 -13.40 -12.35
CA PHE A 44 9.13 -12.20 -12.93
C PHE A 44 10.65 -12.22 -13.06
N ALA A 45 11.31 -13.34 -12.72
CA ALA A 45 12.78 -13.45 -12.71
C ALA A 45 13.45 -12.31 -11.91
N VAL A 46 12.92 -12.04 -10.72
CA VAL A 46 13.50 -11.10 -9.76
C VAL A 46 14.47 -11.86 -8.84
N GLU A 47 15.72 -11.42 -8.80
CA GLU A 47 16.81 -12.08 -8.05
C GLU A 47 16.97 -11.58 -6.60
N ASN A 48 16.31 -10.46 -6.25
CA ASN A 48 16.30 -9.91 -4.89
C ASN A 48 15.75 -10.90 -3.86
N ASP A 49 16.13 -10.71 -2.59
CA ASP A 49 15.66 -11.57 -1.50
C ASP A 49 14.15 -11.37 -1.26
N ALA A 50 13.41 -12.47 -1.07
CA ALA A 50 11.97 -12.41 -0.83
C ALA A 50 11.61 -11.61 0.44
N ASN A 51 12.51 -11.50 1.41
CA ASN A 51 12.34 -10.70 2.62
C ASN A 51 12.41 -9.19 2.36
N GLU A 52 12.91 -8.75 1.20
CA GLU A 52 12.87 -7.33 0.80
C GLU A 52 11.44 -6.89 0.43
N PHE A 53 10.53 -7.84 0.22
CA PHE A 53 9.16 -7.59 -0.23
C PHE A 53 8.11 -7.99 0.80
N ASN A 54 6.91 -7.42 0.65
CA ASN A 54 5.69 -7.93 1.27
C ASN A 54 4.47 -7.76 0.36
N LEU A 55 3.35 -8.37 0.74
CA LEU A 55 2.04 -8.17 0.14
C LEU A 55 1.23 -7.15 0.95
N TYR A 56 0.48 -6.32 0.22
CA TYR A 56 -0.39 -5.30 0.79
C TYR A 56 -1.76 -5.38 0.14
N SER A 57 -2.84 -5.32 0.91
CA SER A 57 -4.17 -5.02 0.39
C SER A 57 -4.34 -3.51 0.32
N VAL A 58 -4.83 -3.01 -0.81
CA VAL A 58 -5.13 -1.58 -1.01
C VAL A 58 -6.57 -1.44 -1.47
N HIS A 59 -7.35 -0.67 -0.72
CA HIS A 59 -8.75 -0.35 -1.01
C HIS A 59 -8.86 0.91 -1.88
N PRO A 60 -9.99 1.12 -2.59
CA PRO A 60 -10.25 2.36 -3.33
C PRO A 60 -10.20 3.63 -2.48
N SER A 61 -10.45 3.51 -1.17
CA SER A 61 -10.30 4.60 -0.21
C SER A 61 -8.86 5.09 -0.08
N GLY A 62 -7.87 4.26 -0.43
CA GLY A 62 -6.45 4.48 -0.17
C GLY A 62 -5.96 3.81 1.13
N GLU A 63 -6.85 3.17 1.89
CA GLU A 63 -6.47 2.34 3.02
C GLU A 63 -5.59 1.18 2.54
N SER A 64 -4.47 0.98 3.21
CA SER A 64 -3.54 -0.10 2.92
C SER A 64 -3.18 -0.89 4.16
N HIS A 65 -3.09 -2.22 4.02
CA HIS A 65 -2.75 -3.11 5.12
C HIS A 65 -1.69 -4.13 4.69
N GLU A 66 -0.66 -4.28 5.50
CA GLU A 66 0.45 -5.22 5.32
C GLU A 66 0.02 -6.64 5.74
N PHE A 67 0.41 -7.62 4.93
CA PHE A 67 0.15 -9.02 5.25
C PHE A 67 1.27 -9.53 6.15
N LYS A 68 0.94 -10.29 7.20
CA LYS A 68 1.99 -11.02 7.92
C LYS A 68 2.58 -12.06 6.99
N LEU A 69 3.88 -12.34 7.12
CA LEU A 69 4.54 -13.36 6.31
C LEU A 69 3.95 -14.76 6.49
N THR A 70 3.35 -14.99 7.65
CA THR A 70 2.67 -16.23 8.05
C THR A 70 1.18 -16.26 7.70
N ASP A 71 0.61 -15.17 7.20
CA ASP A 71 -0.78 -15.14 6.74
C ASP A 71 -0.94 -15.97 5.46
N PHE A 72 -2.21 -16.24 5.09
CA PHE A 72 -2.57 -17.01 3.91
C PHE A 72 -3.28 -16.10 2.88
N PRO A 73 -2.59 -15.60 1.84
CA PRO A 73 -3.14 -14.58 0.94
C PRO A 73 -4.43 -14.99 0.23
N LEU A 74 -4.63 -16.28 -0.04
CA LEU A 74 -5.88 -16.77 -0.64
C LEU A 74 -7.07 -16.55 0.30
N LEU A 75 -6.90 -16.76 1.61
CA LEU A 75 -7.97 -16.54 2.59
C LEU A 75 -8.30 -15.05 2.69
N ARG A 76 -7.26 -14.19 2.74
CA ARG A 76 -7.42 -12.73 2.69
C ARG A 76 -8.17 -12.27 1.43
N ARG A 77 -7.88 -12.85 0.26
CA ARG A 77 -8.61 -12.56 -0.99
C ARG A 77 -10.09 -12.92 -0.89
N ILE A 78 -10.42 -14.02 -0.23
CA ILE A 78 -11.83 -14.42 -0.03
C ILE A 78 -12.53 -13.42 0.89
N GLU A 79 -11.88 -12.96 1.96
CA GLU A 79 -12.41 -11.92 2.87
C GLU A 79 -12.67 -10.59 2.13
N MET A 80 -11.81 -10.23 1.18
CA MET A 80 -11.94 -9.03 0.35
C MET A 80 -12.99 -9.14 -0.77
N GLY A 81 -13.61 -10.32 -0.97
CA GLY A 81 -14.52 -10.57 -2.09
C GLY A 81 -13.79 -10.75 -3.43
N PRO A 82 -14.49 -10.81 -4.56
CA PRO A 82 -13.90 -10.96 -5.89
C PRO A 82 -13.37 -9.61 -6.46
N ASP A 83 -12.54 -9.66 -7.52
CA ASP A 83 -11.84 -8.47 -8.07
C ASP A 83 -12.75 -7.57 -8.92
N ASP A 84 -13.82 -8.12 -9.48
CA ASP A 84 -14.81 -7.43 -10.31
C ASP A 84 -15.64 -6.38 -9.56
N GLU A 85 -15.73 -6.49 -8.24
CA GLU A 85 -16.40 -5.52 -7.38
C GLU A 85 -15.51 -4.33 -7.00
N GLY A 86 -14.23 -4.33 -7.40
CA GLY A 86 -13.31 -3.22 -7.17
C GLY A 86 -12.99 -2.95 -5.69
N LEU A 87 -13.31 -3.88 -4.79
CA LEU A 87 -13.29 -3.66 -3.34
C LEU A 87 -11.89 -3.51 -2.75
N ALA A 88 -10.92 -4.27 -3.26
CA ALA A 88 -9.52 -4.23 -2.83
C ALA A 88 -8.62 -4.94 -3.84
N LYS A 89 -7.37 -4.49 -3.95
CA LYS A 89 -6.33 -5.14 -4.76
C LYS A 89 -5.15 -5.54 -3.90
N ILE A 90 -4.50 -6.64 -4.27
CA ILE A 90 -3.28 -7.11 -3.61
C ILE A 90 -2.08 -6.65 -4.43
N PHE A 91 -1.16 -5.94 -3.79
CA PHE A 91 0.09 -5.48 -4.38
C PHE A 91 1.28 -6.19 -3.73
N ILE A 92 2.32 -6.44 -4.50
CA ILE A 92 3.65 -6.76 -3.98
C ILE A 92 4.48 -5.48 -4.02
N MET A 93 5.10 -5.12 -2.90
CA MET A 93 5.92 -3.90 -2.76
C MET A 93 7.15 -4.18 -1.91
N GLU A 94 8.16 -3.33 -2.00
CA GLU A 94 9.30 -3.36 -1.06
C GLU A 94 8.81 -3.00 0.35
N ARG A 95 9.35 -3.65 1.39
CA ARG A 95 8.93 -3.49 2.80
C ARG A 95 9.08 -2.10 3.39
N ARG A 96 9.72 -1.18 2.67
CA ARG A 96 9.89 0.22 3.10
C ARG A 96 8.61 1.04 2.90
N THR A 97 7.53 0.41 2.43
CA THR A 97 6.23 1.06 2.24
C THR A 97 5.48 1.13 3.56
N GLU A 98 5.05 2.33 3.95
CA GLU A 98 4.26 2.56 5.17
C GLU A 98 2.80 2.11 4.99
N GLU A 99 2.20 1.56 6.05
CA GLU A 99 0.75 1.29 6.08
C GLU A 99 -0.04 2.60 6.17
N ILE A 100 -1.17 2.64 5.48
CA ILE A 100 -2.08 3.79 5.50
C ILE A 100 -3.36 3.35 6.18
N SER A 101 -3.61 3.88 7.38
CA SER A 101 -4.85 3.64 8.10
C SER A 101 -6.05 4.26 7.38
N LEU A 102 -7.25 3.77 7.67
CA LEU A 102 -8.50 4.34 7.15
C LEU A 102 -8.64 5.84 7.47
N GLU A 103 -8.21 6.28 8.66
CA GLU A 103 -8.24 7.69 9.07
C GLU A 103 -7.32 8.54 8.20
N VAL A 104 -6.12 8.03 7.86
CA VAL A 104 -5.19 8.77 7.00
C VAL A 104 -5.65 8.74 5.53
N ALA A 105 -6.24 7.63 5.11
CA ALA A 105 -6.71 7.42 3.73
C ALA A 105 -7.69 8.50 3.26
N GLN A 106 -8.55 9.03 4.15
CA GLN A 106 -9.50 10.09 3.81
C GLN A 106 -8.82 11.37 3.30
N TYR A 107 -7.57 11.62 3.70
CA TYR A 107 -6.80 12.80 3.30
C TYR A 107 -6.08 12.62 1.96
N LEU A 108 -5.83 11.38 1.52
CA LEU A 108 -5.12 11.12 0.26
C LEU A 108 -5.85 11.69 -0.97
N ASN A 109 -7.17 11.71 -0.91
CA ASN A 109 -8.01 12.22 -1.98
C ASN A 109 -8.41 13.70 -1.79
N MET A 110 -7.96 14.35 -0.71
CA MET A 110 -8.22 15.77 -0.49
C MET A 110 -7.23 16.64 -1.26
N GLN A 111 -7.74 17.74 -1.82
CA GLN A 111 -6.88 18.74 -2.46
C GLN A 111 -6.05 19.48 -1.40
N ILE A 112 -4.77 19.76 -1.70
CA ILE A 112 -3.87 20.49 -0.81
C ILE A 112 -4.47 21.80 -0.27
N PRO A 113 -5.15 22.65 -1.07
CA PRO A 113 -5.77 23.87 -0.57
C PRO A 113 -6.84 23.62 0.51
N VAL A 114 -7.57 22.51 0.42
CA VAL A 114 -8.58 22.13 1.42
C VAL A 114 -7.90 21.75 2.73
N MET A 115 -6.85 20.93 2.67
CA MET A 115 -6.07 20.54 3.85
C MET A 115 -5.44 21.76 4.54
N GLN A 116 -4.88 22.70 3.76
CA GLN A 116 -4.36 23.95 4.29
C GLN A 116 -5.43 24.81 4.97
N ALA A 117 -6.64 24.85 4.40
CA ALA A 117 -7.75 25.57 5.01
C ALA A 117 -8.23 24.94 6.32
N ILE A 118 -8.21 23.60 6.42
CA ILE A 118 -8.52 22.87 7.66
C ILE A 118 -7.48 23.20 8.73
N LEU A 119 -6.18 23.12 8.41
CA LEU A 119 -5.10 23.44 9.35
C LEU A 119 -5.20 24.86 9.90
N ARG A 120 -5.39 25.84 9.01
CA ARG A 120 -5.57 27.24 9.42
C ARG A 120 -6.75 27.43 10.38
N LYS A 121 -7.87 26.74 10.15
CA LYS A 121 -9.02 26.81 11.07
C LYS A 121 -8.72 26.22 12.45
N PHE A 122 -7.90 25.17 12.53
CA PHE A 122 -7.46 24.63 13.80
C PHE A 122 -6.53 25.59 14.54
N GLU A 123 -5.61 26.25 13.83
CA GLU A 123 -4.72 27.27 14.40
C GLU A 123 -5.53 28.47 14.95
N GLU A 124 -6.50 28.98 14.17
CA GLU A 124 -7.39 30.07 14.60
C GLU A 124 -8.21 29.71 15.85
N GLU A 125 -8.71 28.47 15.95
CA GLU A 125 -9.47 28.01 17.12
C GLU A 125 -8.56 27.79 18.33
N GLU A 126 -7.35 27.29 18.13
CA GLU A 126 -6.34 27.15 19.19
C GLU A 126 -5.99 28.51 19.80
N GLU A 127 -5.68 29.51 18.97
CA GLU A 127 -5.41 30.88 19.44
C GLU A 127 -6.59 31.44 20.24
N ARG A 128 -7.82 31.25 19.74
CA ARG A 128 -9.03 31.71 20.43
C ARG A 128 -9.21 31.04 21.80
N LEU A 129 -8.91 29.75 21.91
CA LEU A 129 -8.99 29.01 23.17
C LEU A 129 -7.90 29.47 24.15
N VAL A 130 -6.68 29.73 23.66
CA VAL A 130 -5.58 30.28 24.46
C VAL A 130 -5.98 31.64 25.04
N ASP A 131 -6.53 32.54 24.24
CA ASP A 131 -6.94 33.86 24.71
C ASP A 131 -8.09 33.77 25.73
N LYS A 132 -9.05 32.86 25.53
CA LYS A 132 -10.14 32.61 26.49
C LYS A 132 -9.63 32.05 27.82
N ILE A 133 -8.60 31.20 27.80
CA ILE A 133 -7.94 30.70 29.01
C ILE A 133 -7.21 31.83 29.72
N ARG A 134 -6.51 32.69 28.96
CA ARG A 134 -5.85 33.88 29.50
C ARG A 134 -6.85 34.77 30.23
N GLU A 135 -7.94 35.17 29.58
CA GLU A 135 -8.98 36.01 30.18
C GLU A 135 -9.63 35.42 31.45
N ARG A 136 -9.71 34.08 31.54
CA ARG A 136 -10.38 33.41 32.67
C ARG A 136 -9.46 33.24 33.89
N TYR A 137 -8.17 33.07 33.68
CA TYR A 137 -7.24 32.61 34.72
C TYR A 137 -6.04 33.54 34.98
N PHE A 138 -5.86 34.59 34.18
CA PHE A 138 -4.80 35.59 34.33
C PHE A 138 -5.40 36.99 34.28
#